data_AF-A0A3D2FZS1-F1
#
_entry.id   AF-A0A3D2FZS1-F1
#
_cell.length_a   1.000
_cell.length_b   1.000
_cell.length_c   1.000
_cell.angle_alpha   90.00
_cell.angle_beta   90.00
_cell.angle_gamma   90.00
#
_symmetry.space_group_name_H-M   'P 1'
#
loop_
_entity.id
_entity.type
_entity.pdbx_description
1 polymer ?
#
loop_
_entity_poly.entity_id
_entity_poly.type
_entity_poly.pdbx_seq_one_letter_code
_entity_poly.pdbx_strand_id
1 'polypeptide(L)'
;MTGMKPMKRFYCRAYQTVFDLGSRVLPWRKPEIVSGAGSMARIPELLRGCGVKKVMIVSGKHTGAVLVPPIRAQIEAAGISAVHFDAVRANPTISIIEQVRERYLAEGCDGFLAVGGGSPMDTAKAAAARIVRPNRTVEQMTGLFKVMHALPPFIAVPTTAGSGS
;
A
#
# COMPACT_ATOMS: atom_id res chain seq x y z
N MET A 1 4.31 -22.06 31.43
CA MET A 1 3.17 -21.48 30.69
C MET A 1 2.27 -20.74 31.68
N THR A 2 2.46 -19.44 31.84
CA THR A 2 1.76 -18.63 32.85
C THR A 2 0.32 -18.38 32.39
N GLY A 3 -0.66 -18.98 33.08
CA GLY A 3 -2.08 -18.84 32.77
C GLY A 3 -2.55 -17.40 32.87
N MET A 4 -3.21 -16.90 31.83
CA MET A 4 -3.74 -15.53 31.79
C MET A 4 -4.86 -15.37 32.83
N LYS A 5 -4.77 -14.34 33.69
CA LYS A 5 -5.75 -14.09 34.76
C LYS A 5 -7.20 -14.08 34.20
N PRO A 6 -8.18 -14.71 34.87
CA PRO A 6 -9.54 -14.91 34.33
C PRO A 6 -10.25 -13.60 33.94
N MET A 7 -10.04 -12.52 34.68
CA MET A 7 -10.59 -11.20 34.38
C MET A 7 -10.06 -10.61 33.06
N LYS A 8 -8.77 -10.80 32.78
CA LYS A 8 -8.15 -10.38 31.51
C LYS A 8 -8.70 -11.19 30.33
N ARG A 9 -8.96 -12.49 30.55
CA ARG A 9 -9.57 -13.37 29.56
C ARG A 9 -11.01 -12.95 29.23
N PHE A 10 -11.80 -12.59 30.25
CA PHE A 10 -13.16 -12.09 30.03
C PHE A 10 -13.16 -10.79 29.23
N TYR A 11 -12.35 -9.81 29.62
CA TYR A 11 -12.21 -8.54 28.89
C TYR A 11 -11.82 -8.74 27.42
N CYS A 12 -10.78 -9.54 27.15
CA CYS A 12 -10.35 -9.81 25.78
C CYS A 12 -11.46 -10.48 24.96
N ARG A 13 -12.21 -11.42 25.54
CA ARG A 13 -13.32 -12.09 24.85
C ARG A 13 -14.50 -11.16 24.58
N ALA A 14 -14.86 -10.31 25.54
CA ALA A 14 -15.91 -9.31 25.35
C ALA A 14 -15.52 -8.33 24.23
N TYR A 15 -14.29 -7.81 24.27
CA TYR A 15 -13.76 -6.93 23.22
C TYR A 15 -13.77 -7.61 21.84
N GLN A 16 -13.26 -8.85 21.74
CA GLN A 16 -13.25 -9.61 20.48
C GLN A 16 -14.66 -9.86 19.96
N THR A 17 -15.63 -10.16 20.82
CA THR A 17 -17.02 -10.42 20.43
C THR A 17 -17.69 -9.15 19.89
N VAL A 18 -17.52 -8.03 20.58
CA VAL A 18 -18.05 -6.73 20.14
C VAL A 18 -17.38 -6.29 18.84
N PHE A 19 -16.06 -6.45 18.74
CA PHE A 19 -15.33 -6.14 17.52
C PHE A 19 -15.76 -7.02 16.35
N ASP A 20 -15.96 -8.33 16.55
CA ASP A 20 -16.45 -9.24 15.51
C ASP A 20 -17.82 -8.81 15.00
N LEU A 21 -18.78 -8.55 15.90
CA LEU A 21 -20.11 -8.08 15.53
C LEU A 21 -20.05 -6.74 14.79
N GLY A 22 -19.28 -5.78 15.30
CA GLY A 22 -19.08 -4.47 14.67
C GLY A 22 -18.38 -4.57 13.32
N SER A 23 -17.45 -5.52 13.15
CA SER A 23 -16.73 -5.71 11.89
C SER A 23 -17.67 -6.05 10.75
N ARG A 24 -18.74 -6.80 10.99
CA ARG A 24 -19.66 -7.26 9.92
C ARG A 24 -20.41 -6.14 9.22
N VAL A 25 -20.57 -4.99 9.86
CA VAL A 25 -21.28 -3.82 9.32
C VAL A 25 -20.33 -2.73 8.79
N LEU A 26 -19.02 -2.89 8.98
CA LEU A 26 -18.06 -1.94 8.46
C LEU A 26 -17.90 -2.09 6.93
N PRO A 27 -17.76 -0.97 6.19
CA PRO A 27 -17.60 -0.99 4.75
C PRO A 27 -16.17 -1.42 4.37
N TRP A 28 -15.88 -2.72 4.48
CA TRP A 28 -14.60 -3.27 4.07
C TRP A 28 -14.41 -3.09 2.57
N ARG A 29 -13.34 -2.40 2.19
CA ARG A 29 -12.96 -2.27 0.78
C ARG A 29 -12.47 -3.62 0.27
N LYS A 30 -13.11 -4.13 -0.78
CA LYS A 30 -12.60 -5.27 -1.54
C LYS A 30 -11.78 -4.74 -2.71
N PRO A 31 -10.50 -5.11 -2.86
CA PRO A 31 -9.73 -4.71 -4.02
C PRO A 31 -10.28 -5.38 -5.28
N GLU A 32 -10.24 -4.67 -6.41
CA GLU A 32 -10.46 -5.29 -7.71
C GLU A 32 -9.24 -6.17 -8.04
N ILE A 33 -9.50 -7.43 -8.41
CA ILE A 33 -8.44 -8.39 -8.70
C ILE A 33 -8.37 -8.56 -10.21
N VAL A 34 -7.20 -8.24 -10.78
CA VAL A 34 -6.89 -8.47 -12.19
C VAL A 34 -5.85 -9.59 -12.27
N SER A 35 -6.28 -10.76 -12.78
CA SER A 35 -5.47 -11.98 -12.86
C SER A 35 -5.36 -12.50 -14.28
N GLY A 36 -4.33 -13.31 -14.55
CA GLY A 36 -4.07 -13.93 -15.85
C GLY A 36 -2.75 -13.49 -16.47
N ALA A 37 -2.28 -14.25 -17.46
CA ALA A 37 -1.08 -13.90 -18.21
C ALA A 37 -1.28 -12.55 -18.92
N GLY A 38 -0.28 -11.66 -18.82
CA GLY A 38 -0.35 -10.34 -19.45
C GLY A 38 -1.21 -9.31 -18.70
N SER A 39 -1.70 -9.61 -17.49
CA SER A 39 -2.51 -8.67 -16.68
C SER A 39 -1.85 -7.31 -16.45
N MET A 40 -0.51 -7.26 -16.41
CA MET A 40 0.27 -6.02 -16.28
C MET A 40 0.00 -5.02 -17.42
N ALA A 41 -0.39 -5.49 -18.61
CA ALA A 41 -0.71 -4.60 -19.73
C ALA A 41 -1.95 -3.72 -19.46
N ARG A 42 -2.77 -4.06 -18.47
CA ARG A 42 -3.96 -3.27 -18.06
C ARG A 42 -3.63 -2.15 -17.09
N ILE A 43 -2.41 -2.09 -16.53
CA ILE A 43 -2.01 -1.06 -15.55
C ILE A 43 -2.28 0.36 -16.07
N PRO A 44 -1.93 0.73 -17.33
CA PRO A 44 -2.18 2.08 -17.82
C PRO A 44 -3.66 2.43 -17.92
N GLU A 45 -4.51 1.46 -18.28
CA GLU A 45 -5.97 1.65 -18.33
C GLU A 45 -6.55 1.87 -16.93
N LEU A 46 -6.10 1.06 -15.95
CA LEU A 46 -6.52 1.18 -14.55
C LEU A 46 -6.10 2.53 -13.94
N LEU A 47 -4.87 2.98 -14.19
CA LEU A 47 -4.39 4.29 -13.74
C LEU A 47 -5.21 5.42 -14.35
N ARG A 48 -5.50 5.36 -15.66
CA ARG A 48 -6.38 6.32 -16.35
C ARG A 48 -7.80 6.32 -15.79
N GLY A 49 -8.38 5.14 -15.56
CA GLY A 49 -9.72 5.00 -14.97
C GLY A 49 -9.82 5.61 -13.57
N CYS A 50 -8.71 5.62 -12.83
CA CYS A 50 -8.60 6.29 -11.53
C CYS A 50 -8.21 7.79 -11.63
N GLY A 51 -8.03 8.34 -12.82
CA GLY A 51 -7.66 9.74 -13.04
C GLY A 51 -6.21 10.10 -12.71
N VAL A 52 -5.31 9.12 -12.61
CA VAL A 52 -3.90 9.33 -12.27
C VAL A 52 -3.14 9.91 -13.46
N LYS A 53 -2.43 11.02 -13.25
CA LYS A 53 -1.57 11.67 -14.26
C LYS A 53 -0.09 11.42 -14.04
N LYS A 54 0.33 11.26 -12.78
CA LYS A 54 1.71 10.93 -12.42
C LYS A 54 1.75 9.90 -11.28
N VAL A 55 2.23 8.70 -11.59
CA VAL A 55 2.28 7.58 -10.65
C VAL A 55 3.64 7.47 -9.96
N MET A 56 3.62 7.23 -8.64
CA MET A 56 4.78 6.81 -7.87
C MET A 56 4.87 5.29 -7.86
N ILE A 57 5.88 4.75 -8.55
CA ILE A 57 6.22 3.34 -8.56
C ILE A 57 7.14 3.04 -7.37
N VAL A 58 6.73 2.11 -6.51
CA VAL A 58 7.49 1.70 -5.32
C VAL A 58 7.87 0.23 -5.45
N SER A 59 9.17 -0.08 -5.43
CA SER A 59 9.66 -1.45 -5.54
C SER A 59 10.89 -1.70 -4.66
N GLY A 60 11.25 -2.97 -4.49
CA GLY A 60 12.59 -3.33 -4.04
C GLY A 60 13.61 -3.23 -5.18
N LYS A 61 14.90 -3.16 -4.85
CA LYS A 61 15.99 -2.96 -5.82
C LYS A 61 16.02 -4.04 -6.92
N HIS A 62 16.09 -5.31 -6.54
CA HIS A 62 16.25 -6.43 -7.49
C HIS A 62 14.98 -6.64 -8.34
N THR A 63 13.81 -6.71 -7.70
CA THR A 63 12.53 -6.86 -8.39
C THR A 63 12.24 -5.66 -9.29
N GLY A 64 12.55 -4.46 -8.80
CA GLY A 64 12.41 -3.21 -9.52
C GLY A 64 13.22 -3.18 -10.81
N ALA A 65 14.50 -3.56 -10.74
CA ALA A 65 15.39 -3.56 -11.89
C ALA A 65 14.88 -4.41 -13.07
N VAL A 66 14.12 -5.47 -12.79
CA VAL A 66 13.60 -6.38 -13.83
C VAL A 66 12.20 -5.98 -14.28
N LEU A 67 11.28 -5.73 -13.34
CA LEU A 67 9.85 -5.58 -13.67
C LEU A 67 9.44 -4.14 -13.95
N VAL A 68 10.08 -3.15 -13.33
CA VAL A 68 9.64 -1.75 -13.45
C VAL A 68 9.96 -1.14 -14.82
N PRO A 69 11.11 -1.38 -15.48
CA PRO A 69 11.38 -0.80 -16.79
C PRO A 69 10.29 -1.05 -17.85
N PRO A 70 9.84 -2.31 -18.10
CA PRO A 70 8.78 -2.54 -19.08
C PRO A 70 7.42 -1.95 -18.65
N ILE A 71 7.09 -1.99 -17.35
CA ILE A 71 5.85 -1.41 -16.82
C ILE A 71 5.86 0.12 -17.00
N ARG A 72 6.97 0.78 -16.65
CA ARG A 72 7.16 2.21 -16.79
C ARG A 72 7.01 2.65 -18.24
N ALA A 73 7.64 1.93 -19.18
CA ALA A 73 7.53 2.23 -20.60
C ALA A 73 6.07 2.16 -21.09
N GLN A 74 5.28 1.18 -20.63
CA GLN A 74 3.84 1.07 -20.96
C GLN A 74 3.01 2.23 -20.39
N ILE A 75 3.31 2.65 -19.16
CA ILE A 75 2.63 3.76 -18.48
C ILE A 75 2.94 5.09 -19.18
N GLU A 76 4.21 5.34 -19.52
CA GLU A 76 4.64 6.55 -20.22
C GLU A 76 4.12 6.61 -21.66
N ALA A 77 4.08 5.47 -22.38
CA ALA A 77 3.45 5.37 -23.69
C ALA A 77 1.95 5.68 -23.67
N ALA A 78 1.29 5.48 -22.53
CA ALA A 78 -0.11 5.83 -22.30
C ALA A 78 -0.32 7.30 -21.89
N GLY A 79 0.74 8.11 -21.86
CA GLY A 79 0.69 9.54 -21.50
C GLY A 79 0.66 9.82 -19.99
N ILE A 80 0.96 8.83 -19.16
CA ILE A 80 1.01 8.97 -17.70
C ILE A 80 2.48 9.08 -17.30
N SER A 81 2.84 10.10 -16.51
CA SER A 81 4.20 10.23 -16.00
C SER A 81 4.48 9.21 -14.89
N ALA A 82 5.70 8.70 -14.80
CA ALA A 82 6.07 7.72 -13.78
C ALA A 82 7.36 8.10 -13.05
N VAL A 83 7.33 8.05 -11.73
CA VAL A 83 8.50 8.23 -10.86
C VAL A 83 8.78 6.90 -10.16
N HIS A 84 10.03 6.45 -10.17
CA HIS A 84 10.39 5.16 -9.58
C HIS A 84 11.26 5.32 -8.33
N PHE A 85 10.80 4.75 -7.22
CA PHE A 85 11.52 4.54 -5.98
C PHE A 85 11.81 3.04 -5.79
N ASP A 86 13.08 2.66 -5.88
CA ASP A 86 13.55 1.26 -5.86
C ASP A 86 14.35 0.90 -4.59
N ALA A 87 14.47 1.83 -3.64
CA ALA A 87 15.31 1.66 -2.45
C ALA A 87 14.61 0.91 -1.31
N VAL A 88 13.45 0.29 -1.54
CA VAL A 88 12.76 -0.46 -0.48
C VAL A 88 13.52 -1.74 -0.14
N ARG A 89 13.81 -1.91 1.15
CA ARG A 89 14.48 -3.09 1.70
C ARG A 89 13.49 -3.99 2.43
N ALA A 90 13.90 -5.23 2.72
CA ALA A 90 13.14 -6.10 3.61
C ALA A 90 13.02 -5.45 5.00
N ASN A 91 11.85 -5.59 5.64
CA ASN A 91 11.51 -4.92 6.91
C ASN A 91 11.72 -3.39 6.80
N PRO A 92 10.90 -2.71 5.99
CA PRO A 92 11.11 -1.30 5.68
C PRO A 92 11.04 -0.45 6.95
N THR A 93 11.99 0.47 7.10
CA THR A 93 12.02 1.42 8.21
C THR A 93 11.11 2.61 7.93
N ILE A 94 10.74 3.34 8.99
CA ILE A 94 9.93 4.56 8.89
C ILE A 94 10.64 5.63 8.03
N SER A 95 11.97 5.68 8.07
CA SER A 95 12.74 6.57 7.19
C SER A 95 12.48 6.31 5.70
N ILE A 96 12.38 5.04 5.28
CA ILE A 96 12.07 4.71 3.88
C ILE A 96 10.66 5.18 3.51
N ILE A 97 9.70 5.03 4.43
CA ILE A 97 8.31 5.48 4.23
C ILE A 97 8.26 7.00 4.02
N GLU A 98 8.96 7.78 4.85
CA GLU A 98 9.03 9.23 4.71
C GLU A 98 9.76 9.63 3.42
N GLN A 99 10.84 8.94 3.01
CA GLN A 99 11.51 9.21 1.73
C GLN A 99 10.57 9.00 0.53
N VAL A 100 9.74 7.94 0.54
CA VAL A 100 8.73 7.71 -0.50
C VAL A 100 7.70 8.84 -0.50
N ARG A 101 7.21 9.23 0.68
CA ARG A 101 6.25 10.34 0.83
C ARG A 101 6.82 11.66 0.33
N GLU A 102 8.04 12.01 0.72
CA GLU A 102 8.73 13.24 0.30
C GLU A 102 8.87 13.28 -1.21
N ARG A 103 9.34 12.18 -1.82
CA ARG A 103 9.48 12.08 -3.28
C ARG A 103 8.14 12.15 -3.98
N TYR A 104 7.10 11.52 -3.44
CA TYR A 104 5.74 11.58 -3.98
C TYR A 104 5.24 13.03 -4.05
N LEU A 105 5.43 13.79 -2.97
CA LEU A 105 5.00 15.18 -2.89
C LEU A 105 5.85 16.10 -3.77
N ALA A 106 7.18 15.95 -3.73
CA ALA A 106 8.12 16.78 -4.50
C ALA A 106 7.89 16.65 -6.01
N GLU A 107 7.58 15.44 -6.47
CA GLU A 107 7.33 15.17 -7.89
C GLU A 107 5.89 15.47 -8.31
N GLY A 108 4.98 15.74 -7.36
CA GLY A 108 3.56 15.96 -7.64
C GLY A 108 2.87 14.71 -8.17
N CYS A 109 3.16 13.55 -7.58
CA CYS A 109 2.46 12.31 -7.91
C CYS A 109 1.02 12.34 -7.38
N ASP A 110 0.11 11.65 -8.06
CA ASP A 110 -1.32 11.57 -7.73
C ASP A 110 -1.84 10.11 -7.64
N GLY A 111 -0.96 9.12 -7.76
CA GLY A 111 -1.27 7.71 -7.53
C GLY A 111 -0.05 6.87 -7.18
N PHE A 112 -0.29 5.64 -6.72
CA PHE A 112 0.73 4.66 -6.35
C PHE A 112 0.65 3.39 -7.21
N LEU A 113 1.82 2.86 -7.54
CA LEU A 113 2.00 1.53 -8.10
C LEU A 113 3.06 0.77 -7.30
N ALA A 114 2.64 -0.13 -6.42
CA ALA A 114 3.56 -0.96 -5.64
C ALA A 114 3.88 -2.25 -6.41
N VAL A 115 5.16 -2.49 -6.69
CA VAL A 115 5.63 -3.69 -7.43
C VAL A 115 6.58 -4.49 -6.56
N GLY A 116 6.21 -5.73 -6.24
CA GLY A 116 7.06 -6.64 -5.46
C GLY A 116 6.29 -7.50 -4.47
N GLY A 117 6.96 -7.91 -3.40
CA GLY A 117 6.33 -8.61 -2.28
C GLY A 117 5.72 -7.67 -1.24
N GLY A 118 5.52 -8.16 -0.01
CA GLY A 118 4.92 -7.37 1.09
C GLY A 118 5.67 -6.08 1.41
N SER A 119 7.00 -6.08 1.45
CA SER A 119 7.77 -4.89 1.89
C SER A 119 7.53 -3.63 1.03
N PRO A 120 7.65 -3.64 -0.32
CA PRO A 120 7.26 -2.49 -1.14
C PRO A 120 5.80 -2.06 -0.99
N MET A 121 4.89 -3.03 -0.87
CA MET A 121 3.46 -2.75 -0.74
C MET A 121 3.11 -2.09 0.59
N ASP A 122 3.65 -2.59 1.70
CA ASP A 122 3.47 -2.02 3.03
C ASP A 122 4.08 -0.62 3.11
N THR A 123 5.26 -0.42 2.49
CA THR A 123 5.92 0.88 2.41
C THR A 123 5.04 1.89 1.68
N ALA A 124 4.52 1.52 0.51
CA ALA A 124 3.66 2.38 -0.29
C ALA A 124 2.34 2.71 0.44
N LYS A 125 1.72 1.74 1.12
CA LYS A 125 0.50 1.96 1.93
C LYS A 125 0.74 2.92 3.09
N ALA A 126 1.85 2.74 3.81
CA ALA A 126 2.18 3.61 4.93
C ALA A 126 2.51 5.04 4.44
N ALA A 127 3.19 5.17 3.29
CA ALA A 127 3.44 6.46 2.66
C ALA A 127 2.12 7.13 2.23
N ALA A 128 1.21 6.38 1.60
CA ALA A 128 -0.13 6.84 1.26
C ALA A 128 -0.90 7.32 2.50
N ALA A 129 -0.84 6.58 3.61
CA ALA A 129 -1.46 6.99 4.88
C ALA A 129 -0.86 8.31 5.41
N ARG A 130 0.46 8.49 5.31
CA ARG A 130 1.14 9.73 5.71
C ARG A 130 0.83 10.92 4.82
N ILE A 131 0.60 10.70 3.52
CA ILE A 131 0.17 11.74 2.58
C ILE A 131 -1.18 12.30 3.00
N VAL A 132 -2.15 11.43 3.30
CA VAL A 132 -3.51 11.86 3.70
C VAL A 132 -3.60 12.30 5.16
N ARG A 133 -2.58 12.00 5.98
CA ARG A 133 -2.44 12.42 7.37
C ARG A 133 -1.10 13.12 7.60
N PRO A 134 -0.90 14.33 7.05
CA PRO A 134 0.39 15.01 7.08
C PRO A 134 0.88 15.33 8.50
N ASN A 135 -0.05 15.61 9.41
CA ASN A 135 0.22 16.03 10.80
C ASN A 135 0.42 14.86 11.79
N ARG A 136 0.47 13.61 11.33
CA ARG A 136 0.67 12.43 12.20
C ARG A 136 1.87 11.63 11.79
N THR A 137 2.67 11.17 12.75
CA THR A 137 3.75 10.23 12.45
C THR A 137 3.20 8.83 12.15
N VAL A 138 4.04 7.96 11.58
CA VAL A 138 3.66 6.56 11.30
C VAL A 138 3.28 5.83 12.60
N GLU A 139 4.03 6.06 13.67
CA GLU A 139 3.81 5.47 14.99
C GLU A 139 2.45 5.87 15.57
N GLN A 140 2.06 7.15 15.44
CA GLN A 140 0.75 7.66 15.88
C GLN A 140 -0.42 7.06 15.09
N MET A 141 -0.15 6.45 13.94
CA MET A 141 -1.14 5.73 13.13
C MET A 141 -1.18 4.23 13.41
N THR A 142 -0.41 3.74 14.39
CA THR A 142 -0.45 2.33 14.81
C THR A 142 -1.80 2.00 15.45
N GLY A 143 -2.36 0.86 15.06
CA GLY A 143 -3.64 0.35 15.55
C GLY A 143 -4.79 0.55 14.55
N LEU A 144 -6.02 0.35 15.05
CA LEU A 144 -7.21 0.33 14.21
C LEU A 144 -7.79 1.74 14.02
N PHE A 145 -8.36 2.00 12.83
CA PHE A 145 -9.10 3.23 12.49
C PHE A 145 -8.34 4.54 12.74
N LYS A 146 -7.01 4.56 12.56
CA LYS A 146 -6.18 5.77 12.77
C LYS A 146 -6.00 6.64 11.54
N VAL A 147 -6.22 6.10 10.34
CA VAL A 147 -6.15 6.85 9.07
C VAL A 147 -7.50 7.50 8.78
N MET A 148 -8.57 6.72 8.55
CA MET A 148 -9.94 7.21 8.32
C MET A 148 -10.06 8.26 7.19
N HIS A 149 -9.18 8.21 6.19
CA HIS A 149 -9.27 8.97 4.95
C HIS A 149 -9.10 8.04 3.75
N ALA A 150 -9.67 8.43 2.61
CA ALA A 150 -9.42 7.74 1.36
C ALA A 150 -7.95 7.93 0.95
N LEU A 151 -7.26 6.83 0.68
CA LEU A 151 -5.91 6.87 0.12
C LEU A 151 -5.96 7.32 -1.35
N PRO A 152 -4.86 7.88 -1.89
CA PRO A 152 -4.71 8.06 -3.34
C PRO A 152 -4.94 6.74 -4.08
N PRO A 153 -5.30 6.78 -5.38
CA PRO A 153 -5.36 5.58 -6.22
C PRO A 153 -4.13 4.69 -6.02
N PHE A 154 -4.37 3.42 -5.72
CA PHE A 154 -3.33 2.49 -5.31
C PHE A 154 -3.49 1.19 -6.07
N ILE A 155 -2.48 0.86 -6.88
CA ILE A 155 -2.39 -0.40 -7.61
C ILE A 155 -1.23 -1.22 -7.04
N ALA A 156 -1.47 -2.52 -6.83
CA ALA A 156 -0.47 -3.47 -6.38
C ALA A 156 -0.20 -4.53 -7.45
N VAL A 157 1.09 -4.79 -7.70
CA VAL A 157 1.57 -5.86 -8.56
C VAL A 157 2.38 -6.84 -7.69
N PRO A 158 1.71 -7.82 -7.08
CA PRO A 158 2.35 -8.77 -6.17
C PRO A 158 3.24 -9.75 -6.97
N THR A 159 4.49 -9.91 -6.53
CA THR A 159 5.45 -10.86 -7.15
C THR A 159 5.69 -12.09 -6.29
N THR A 160 5.08 -12.14 -5.11
CA THR A 160 5.21 -13.24 -4.15
C THR A 160 3.83 -13.79 -3.78
N ALA A 161 3.63 -15.08 -3.98
CA ALA A 161 2.41 -15.78 -3.54
C ALA A 161 2.54 -16.15 -2.04
N GLY A 162 2.45 -15.15 -1.16
CA GLY A 162 2.60 -15.38 0.28
C GLY A 162 1.94 -14.34 1.17
N SER A 163 2.43 -13.10 1.16
CA SER A 163 2.07 -12.12 2.20
C SER A 163 0.65 -11.59 2.13
N GLY A 164 -0.01 -11.62 0.97
CA GLY A 164 -1.38 -11.11 0.81
C GLY A 164 -1.56 -9.65 1.25
N SER A 165 -0.47 -8.88 1.31
CA SER A 165 -0.52 -7.41 1.46
C SER A 165 -1.23 -6.86 0.24
#